data_AF-A0AAN9PEN1-F1
#
_entry.id   AF-A0AAN9PEN1-F1
#
_cell.length_a   1.000
_cell.length_b   1.000
_cell.length_c   1.000
_cell.angle_alpha   90.00
_cell.angle_beta   90.00
_cell.angle_gamma   90.00
#
_symmetry.space_group_name_H-M   'P 1'
#
loop_
_entity.id
_entity.type
_entity.pdbx_description
1 polymer ?
#
loop_
_entity_poly.entity_id
_entity_poly.type
_entity_poly.pdbx_seq_one_letter_code
_entity_poly.pdbx_strand_id
1 'polypeptide(L)'
;MISLQEVWYLGNTIGPSEAPTKACAAEQIGKAGTRFIYENLKMNFVYDYMLHVLTEYAKLLRFKPTIPAGAVEVCSENMACPMYGIWRQYLVDSMVKSPSATPLCTMSSPYDEEEAEE
;
A
#
# COMPACT_ATOMS: atom_id res chain seq x y z
N MET A 1 33.25 20.52 -50.72
CA MET A 1 34.00 19.39 -50.14
C MET A 1 34.12 19.69 -48.66
N ILE A 2 33.27 19.09 -47.82
CA ILE A 2 33.18 19.39 -46.39
C ILE A 2 34.49 18.91 -45.75
N SER A 3 35.12 19.76 -44.93
CA SER A 3 36.42 19.46 -44.33
C SER A 3 36.31 18.23 -43.42
N LEU A 4 37.33 17.37 -43.40
CA LEU A 4 37.39 16.26 -42.44
C LEU A 4 37.27 16.75 -40.98
N GLN A 5 37.64 18.00 -40.71
CA GLN A 5 37.45 18.67 -39.42
C GLN A 5 35.97 18.93 -39.10
N GLU A 6 35.16 19.31 -40.10
CA GLU A 6 33.72 19.54 -39.94
C GLU A 6 32.95 18.23 -39.82
N VAL A 7 33.37 17.18 -40.54
CA VAL A 7 32.82 15.81 -40.38
C VAL A 7 33.09 15.30 -38.96
N TRP A 8 34.27 15.58 -38.41
CA TRP A 8 34.63 15.22 -37.04
C TRP A 8 33.85 16.01 -35.99
N TYR A 9 33.57 17.30 -36.25
CA TYR A 9 32.73 18.13 -35.37
C TYR A 9 31.26 17.72 -35.41
N LEU A 10 30.71 17.44 -36.60
CA LEU A 10 29.31 17.00 -36.78
C LEU A 10 29.08 15.59 -36.22
N GLY A 11 30.11 14.72 -36.22
CA GLY A 11 30.06 13.41 -35.59
C GLY A 11 30.09 13.43 -34.05
N ASN A 12 30.54 14.54 -33.44
CA ASN A 12 30.70 14.68 -31.98
C ASN A 12 29.62 15.56 -31.32
N THR A 13 28.70 16.16 -32.08
CA THR A 13 27.52 16.85 -31.53
C THR A 13 26.31 15.94 -31.32
N ILE A 14 26.38 14.69 -31.77
CA ILE A 14 25.47 13.64 -31.32
C ILE A 14 26.15 13.03 -30.10
N GLY A 15 26.00 13.73 -28.96
CA GLY A 15 26.28 13.14 -27.66
C GLY A 15 25.44 11.87 -27.47
N PRO A 16 25.65 11.11 -26.38
CA PRO A 16 24.82 9.96 -26.06
C PRO A 16 23.42 10.44 -25.62
N SER A 17 22.66 11.05 -26.53
CA SER A 17 21.23 11.29 -26.39
C SER A 17 20.51 10.09 -26.98
N GLU A 18 19.73 9.43 -26.13
CA GLU A 18 18.70 8.45 -26.49
C GLU A 18 19.15 7.00 -26.73
N ALA A 19 19.85 6.44 -25.75
CA ALA A 19 19.50 5.10 -25.30
C ALA A 19 19.39 5.15 -23.79
N PRO A 20 18.23 4.84 -23.17
CA PRO A 20 18.18 4.69 -21.73
C PRO A 20 19.10 3.51 -21.37
N THR A 21 20.25 3.82 -20.81
CA THR A 21 21.06 2.81 -20.14
C THR A 21 20.14 2.17 -19.09
N LYS A 22 20.14 0.84 -19.01
CA LYS A 22 19.26 0.08 -18.10
C LYS A 22 19.28 0.62 -16.65
N ALA A 23 20.40 1.24 -16.25
CA ALA A 23 20.55 1.93 -14.98
C ALA A 23 19.55 3.10 -14.76
N CYS A 24 19.30 3.93 -15.78
CA CYS A 24 18.35 5.05 -15.68
C CYS A 24 16.89 4.54 -15.65
N ALA A 25 16.59 3.48 -16.39
CA ALA A 25 15.27 2.83 -16.34
C ALA A 25 14.99 2.20 -14.98
N ALA A 26 15.97 1.50 -14.39
CA ALA A 26 15.87 0.91 -13.06
C ALA A 26 15.67 1.99 -11.97
N GLU A 27 16.38 3.11 -12.06
CA GLU A 27 16.23 4.24 -11.13
C GLU A 27 14.83 4.86 -11.20
N GLN A 28 14.29 5.04 -12.41
CA GLN A 28 12.92 5.55 -12.59
C GLN A 28 11.87 4.61 -12.00
N ILE A 29 12.01 3.30 -12.21
CA ILE A 29 11.14 2.28 -11.62
C ILE A 29 11.21 2.34 -10.09
N GLY A 30 12.42 2.43 -9.54
CA GLY A 30 12.63 2.57 -8.09
C GLY A 30 11.95 3.80 -7.53
N LYS A 31 12.13 4.97 -8.16
CA LYS A 31 11.48 6.23 -7.76
C LYS A 31 9.96 6.14 -7.83
N ALA A 32 9.42 5.53 -8.88
CA ALA A 32 7.98 5.34 -9.04
C ALA A 32 7.42 4.39 -7.95
N GLY A 33 8.09 3.27 -7.69
CA GLY A 33 7.71 2.33 -6.63
C GLY A 33 7.74 2.97 -5.24
N THR A 34 8.80 3.71 -4.92
CA THR A 34 8.89 4.45 -3.66
C THR A 34 7.76 5.49 -3.53
N ARG A 35 7.47 6.24 -4.60
CA ARG A 35 6.35 7.20 -4.61
C ARG A 35 5.01 6.50 -4.33
N PHE A 36 4.77 5.37 -4.98
CA PHE A 36 3.54 4.59 -4.75
C PHE A 36 3.40 4.17 -3.28
N ILE A 37 4.48 3.71 -2.64
CA ILE A 37 4.45 3.33 -1.22
C ILE A 37 4.03 4.51 -0.35
N TYR A 38 4.63 5.68 -0.56
CA TYR A 38 4.31 6.88 0.23
C TYR A 38 2.90 7.43 -0.01
N GLU A 39 2.40 7.32 -1.25
CA GLU A 39 1.11 7.90 -1.63
C GLU A 39 -0.06 6.95 -1.37
N ASN A 40 0.10 5.65 -1.68
CA ASN A 40 -0.99 4.66 -1.75
C ASN A 40 -0.88 3.51 -0.73
N LEU A 41 0.24 3.34 -0.03
CA LEU A 41 0.40 2.34 1.05
C LEU A 41 0.60 3.00 2.42
N LYS A 42 -0.16 4.06 2.67
CA LYS A 42 -0.20 4.71 3.97
C LYS A 42 -0.95 3.82 4.97
N MET A 43 -0.55 3.85 6.25
CA MET A 43 -1.14 3.00 7.29
C MET A 43 -2.66 3.20 7.45
N ASN A 44 -3.19 4.40 7.20
CA ASN A 44 -4.63 4.63 7.20
C ASN A 44 -5.34 3.79 6.13
N PHE A 45 -4.78 3.69 4.92
CA PHE A 45 -5.35 2.85 3.86
C PHE A 45 -5.25 1.36 4.18
N VAL A 46 -4.20 0.92 4.89
CA VAL A 46 -4.11 -0.48 5.36
C VAL A 46 -5.22 -0.79 6.35
N TYR A 47 -5.48 0.09 7.32
CA TYR A 47 -6.57 -0.10 8.29
C TYR A 47 -7.95 -0.02 7.65
N ASP A 48 -8.17 0.94 6.75
CA ASP A 48 -9.41 1.06 5.98
C ASP A 48 -9.64 -0.20 5.12
N TYR A 49 -8.58 -0.73 4.51
CA TYR A 49 -8.60 -1.98 3.75
C TYR A 49 -8.99 -3.18 4.60
N MET A 50 -8.35 -3.37 5.76
CA MET A 50 -8.65 -4.47 6.68
C MET A 50 -10.12 -4.43 7.12
N LEU A 51 -10.62 -3.25 7.50
CA LEU A 51 -12.00 -3.10 7.94
C LEU A 51 -12.99 -3.34 6.79
N HIS A 52 -12.68 -2.87 5.59
CA HIS A 52 -13.49 -3.16 4.41
C HIS A 52 -13.61 -4.67 4.16
N VAL A 53 -12.50 -5.41 4.15
CA VAL A 53 -12.52 -6.87 3.92
C VAL A 53 -13.37 -7.58 4.98
N LEU A 54 -13.21 -7.23 6.26
CA LEU A 54 -14.01 -7.82 7.34
C LEU A 54 -15.50 -7.50 7.18
N THR A 55 -15.83 -6.29 6.74
CA THR A 55 -17.21 -5.84 6.53
C THR A 55 -17.87 -6.54 5.35
N GLU A 56 -17.20 -6.63 4.20
CA GLU A 56 -17.73 -7.32 3.02
C GLU A 56 -17.83 -8.82 3.26
N TYR A 57 -16.84 -9.44 3.91
CA TYR A 57 -16.88 -10.86 4.26
C TYR A 57 -18.03 -11.18 5.22
N ALA A 58 -18.30 -10.30 6.19
CA ALA A 58 -19.40 -10.49 7.14
C ALA A 58 -20.77 -10.58 6.44
N LYS A 59 -20.96 -9.92 5.29
CA LYS A 59 -22.20 -10.01 4.48
C LYS A 59 -22.42 -11.39 3.87
N LEU A 60 -21.35 -12.16 3.66
CA LEU A 60 -21.43 -13.50 3.07
C LEU A 60 -21.83 -14.58 4.09
N LEU A 61 -21.81 -14.25 5.40
CA LEU A 61 -22.12 -15.20 6.46
C LEU A 61 -23.60 -15.61 6.42
N ARG A 62 -23.85 -16.90 6.20
CA ARG A 62 -25.20 -17.50 6.15
C ARG A 62 -25.72 -17.97 7.51
N PHE A 63 -25.02 -17.63 8.59
CA PHE A 63 -25.38 -18.01 9.95
C PHE A 63 -25.22 -16.82 10.89
N LYS A 64 -25.90 -16.87 12.04
CA LYS A 64 -25.74 -15.89 13.09
C LYS A 64 -24.54 -16.27 13.97
N PRO A 65 -23.47 -15.45 14.03
CA PRO A 65 -22.33 -15.73 14.90
C PRO A 65 -22.78 -15.82 16.37
N THR A 66 -22.30 -16.85 17.07
CA THR A 66 -22.52 -17.04 18.52
C THR A 66 -21.16 -17.14 19.22
N ILE A 67 -21.08 -16.62 20.44
CA ILE A 67 -19.85 -16.64 21.22
C ILE A 67 -19.63 -18.07 21.74
N PRO A 68 -18.52 -18.74 21.40
CA PRO A 68 -18.27 -20.10 21.86
C PRO A 68 -17.93 -20.12 23.36
N ALA A 69 -18.22 -21.24 24.02
CA ALA A 69 -17.83 -21.46 25.41
C ALA A 69 -16.30 -21.40 25.55
N GLY A 70 -15.81 -20.63 26.52
CA GLY A 70 -14.38 -20.43 26.74
C GLY A 70 -13.74 -19.34 25.87
N ALA A 71 -14.52 -18.59 25.07
CA ALA A 71 -14.04 -17.38 24.42
C ALA A 71 -13.55 -16.37 25.47
N VAL A 72 -12.36 -15.82 25.24
CA VAL A 72 -11.80 -14.74 26.06
C VAL A 72 -12.00 -13.43 25.30
N GLU A 73 -12.63 -12.46 25.96
CA GLU A 73 -12.79 -11.13 25.39
C GLU A 73 -11.42 -10.44 25.28
N VAL A 74 -11.16 -9.85 24.11
CA VAL A 74 -9.97 -9.04 23.85
C VAL A 74 -10.42 -7.59 23.68
N CYS A 75 -10.13 -6.75 24.67
CA CYS A 75 -10.33 -5.31 24.62
C CYS A 75 -9.00 -4.59 24.32
N SER A 76 -9.06 -3.38 23.76
CA SER A 76 -7.87 -2.56 23.47
C SER A 76 -6.96 -2.37 24.69
N GLU A 77 -7.56 -2.20 25.86
CA GLU A 77 -6.89 -1.94 27.13
C GLU A 77 -6.11 -3.18 27.62
N ASN A 78 -6.64 -4.37 27.31
CA ASN A 78 -6.12 -5.64 27.83
C ASN A 78 -5.30 -6.40 26.78
N MET A 79 -5.35 -6.00 25.51
CA MET A 79 -4.61 -6.63 24.41
C MET A 79 -3.09 -6.58 24.64
N ALA A 80 -2.58 -5.54 25.28
CA ALA A 80 -1.16 -5.40 25.60
C ALA A 80 -0.72 -6.20 26.85
N CYS A 81 -1.67 -6.62 27.71
CA CYS A 81 -1.37 -7.28 28.98
C CYS A 81 -0.57 -8.59 28.88
N PRO A 82 -0.84 -9.51 27.93
CA PRO A 82 -0.07 -10.75 27.81
C PRO A 82 1.31 -10.55 27.16
N MET A 83 1.61 -9.36 26.63
CA MET A 83 2.86 -9.07 25.93
C MET A 83 3.93 -8.52 26.88
N TYR A 84 5.19 -8.76 26.55
CA TYR A 84 6.34 -8.34 27.36
C TYR A 84 7.33 -7.49 26.56
N GLY A 85 8.12 -6.69 27.28
CA GLY A 85 9.17 -5.86 26.70
C GLY A 85 8.64 -4.80 25.74
N ILE A 86 9.35 -4.62 24.63
CA ILE A 86 9.08 -3.55 23.66
C ILE A 86 7.72 -3.70 22.97
N TRP A 87 7.23 -4.93 22.81
CA TRP A 87 5.92 -5.20 22.21
C TRP A 87 4.78 -4.62 23.04
N ARG A 88 4.88 -4.70 24.36
CA ARG A 88 3.89 -4.11 25.26
C ARG A 88 3.86 -2.59 25.10
N GLN A 89 5.03 -1.95 25.02
CA GLN A 89 5.12 -0.50 24.81
C GLN A 89 4.49 -0.10 23.49
N TYR A 90 4.84 -0.77 22.38
CA TYR A 90 4.26 -0.46 21.07
C TYR A 90 2.74 -0.63 21.03
N LEU A 91 2.20 -1.69 21.64
CA LEU A 91 0.75 -1.89 21.68
C LEU A 91 0.06 -0.78 22.48
N VAL A 92 0.59 -0.41 23.65
CA VAL A 92 0.04 0.68 24.46
C VAL A 92 0.14 2.02 23.74
N ASP A 93 1.27 2.32 23.09
CA ASP A 93 1.49 3.58 22.38
C ASP A 93 0.60 3.69 21.14
N SER A 94 0.29 2.56 20.49
CA SER A 94 -0.60 2.49 19.33
C SER A 94 -2.10 2.51 19.68
N MET A 95 -2.46 2.52 20.97
CA MET A 95 -3.85 2.41 21.40
C MET A 95 -4.69 3.59 20.90
N VAL A 96 -5.75 3.29 20.15
CA VAL A 96 -6.65 4.29 19.57
C VAL A 96 -7.45 4.96 20.69
N LYS A 97 -7.30 6.28 20.84
CA LYS A 97 -7.99 7.06 21.89
C LYS A 97 -9.38 7.53 21.51
N SER A 98 -9.65 7.63 20.20
CA SER A 98 -10.93 8.08 19.67
C SER A 98 -11.12 7.55 18.25
N PRO A 99 -12.36 7.25 17.83
CA PRO A 99 -12.64 6.91 16.45
C PRO A 99 -12.29 8.07 15.51
N SER A 100 -12.01 7.74 14.24
CA SER A 100 -11.76 8.76 13.22
C SER A 100 -13.00 9.62 12.99
N ALA A 101 -12.79 10.94 12.82
CA ALA A 101 -13.85 11.87 12.46
C ALA A 101 -14.24 11.79 10.97
N THR A 102 -13.38 11.20 10.13
CA THR A 102 -13.64 11.01 8.71
C THR A 102 -14.25 9.64 8.46
N PRO A 103 -15.30 9.53 7.62
CA PRO A 103 -15.83 8.23 7.21
C PRO A 103 -14.79 7.45 6.41
N LEU A 104 -14.92 6.12 6.43
CA LEU A 104 -14.06 5.22 5.66
C LEU A 104 -14.16 5.52 4.18
N CYS A 105 -13.04 5.46 3.46
CA CYS A 105 -13.07 5.51 2.00
C CYS A 105 -13.74 4.25 1.44
N THR A 106 -14.70 4.42 0.53
CA THR A 106 -15.24 3.31 -0.26
C THR A 106 -14.18 2.86 -1.25
N MET A 107 -13.67 1.64 -1.12
CA MET A 107 -12.82 1.07 -2.15
C MET A 107 -13.62 0.76 -3.40
N SER A 108 -13.05 1.11 -4.55
CA SER A 108 -13.55 0.71 -5.85
C SER A 108 -13.61 -0.81 -5.94
N SER A 109 -14.65 -1.36 -6.58
CA SER A 109 -14.69 -2.78 -6.92
C SER A 109 -13.43 -3.16 -7.70
N PRO A 110 -12.74 -4.27 -7.34
CA PRO A 110 -11.60 -4.76 -8.11
C PRO A 110 -12.01 -5.40 -9.43
N TYR A 111 -13.28 -5.76 -9.58
CA TYR A 111 -13.84 -6.33 -10.80
C TYR A 111 -14.71 -5.28 -11.51
N ASP A 112 -14.48 -5.12 -12.80
CA ASP A 112 -15.43 -4.45 -13.70
C ASP A 112 -16.71 -5.31 -13.75
N GLU A 113 -17.87 -4.66 -13.91
CA GLU A 113 -19.19 -5.33 -13.85
C GLU A 113 -19.32 -6.53 -14.81
N GLU A 114 -18.49 -6.60 -15.86
CA GLU A 114 -18.44 -7.70 -16.83
C GLU A 114 -17.76 -8.99 -16.31
N GLU A 115 -16.89 -8.94 -15.29
CA GLU A 115 -16.20 -10.13 -14.75
C GLU A 115 -16.94 -10.79 -13.56
N ALA A 116 -17.98 -10.14 -13.02
CA ALA A 116 -18.70 -10.62 -11.83
C ALA A 116 -19.92 -11.50 -12.13
N GLU A 117 -20.25 -11.70 -13.41
CA GLU A 117 -21.42 -12.49 -13.86
C GLU A 117 -21.08 -13.91 -14.39
N GLU A 118 -19.81 -14.33 -14.36
CA GLU A 118 -19.39 -15.69 -14.79
C GLU A 118 -19.29 -16.71 -13.65
#